data_AF-A0A659PVN2-F1
#
_entry.id   AF-A0A659PVN2-F1
#
_cell.length_a   1.000
_cell.length_b   1.000
_cell.length_c   1.000
_cell.angle_alpha   90.00
_cell.angle_beta   90.00
_cell.angle_gamma   90.00
#
_symmetry.space_group_name_H-M   'P 1'
#
loop_
_entity.id
_entity.type
_entity.pdbx_description
1 polymer ?
#
loop_
_entity_poly.entity_id
_entity_poly.type
_entity_poly.pdbx_seq_one_letter_code
_entity_poly.pdbx_strand_id
1 'polypeptide(L)'
;TPYIYQGEEIGMTNPHFTRITDYRDVESHNMFAALRAAGRDPDELLAILASKSRDNSRTPMQWDNGKNAGFTQGEPWISLCDNYTEVNVAAALRDENSVFYTYQKLIALRKTQPVLIWGDYQDLLPDSPSVWCYRRQWQGQALLVVANLSNQCQEWHPPHIKGQWQALLHNYGEVASQPAAMTLRPFEAIWWLQR
;
A
#
# COMPACT_ATOMS: atom_id res chain seq x y z
N THR A 1 -4.46 -9.74 -13.05
CA THR A 1 -4.04 -10.63 -11.94
C THR A 1 -3.18 -9.84 -10.99
N PRO A 2 -3.44 -9.86 -9.67
CA PRO A 2 -2.63 -9.11 -8.69
C PRO A 2 -1.27 -9.77 -8.47
N TYR A 3 -0.26 -8.96 -8.18
CA TYR A 3 1.07 -9.35 -7.72
C TYR A 3 1.31 -8.66 -6.38
N ILE A 4 2.03 -9.32 -5.47
CA ILE A 4 2.43 -8.77 -4.17
C ILE A 4 3.95 -8.83 -4.14
N TYR A 5 4.60 -7.70 -3.91
CA TYR A 5 6.06 -7.65 -3.76
C TYR A 5 6.46 -7.92 -2.30
N GLN A 6 7.64 -8.50 -2.08
CA GLN A 6 8.10 -8.82 -0.73
C GLN A 6 8.14 -7.57 0.17
N GLY A 7 7.50 -7.63 1.33
CA GLY A 7 7.45 -6.52 2.28
C GLY A 7 6.25 -5.58 2.08
N GLU A 8 5.57 -5.65 0.94
CA GLU A 8 4.35 -4.89 0.68
C GLU A 8 3.23 -5.30 1.64
N GLU A 9 3.17 -6.59 1.98
CA GLU A 9 2.17 -7.15 2.88
C GLU A 9 2.35 -6.76 4.35
N ILE A 10 3.51 -6.20 4.72
CA ILE A 10 3.73 -5.62 6.05
C ILE A 10 3.86 -4.09 6.00
N GLY A 11 3.71 -3.47 4.82
CA GLY A 11 3.83 -2.03 4.66
C GLY A 11 5.26 -1.50 4.81
N MET A 12 6.27 -2.24 4.33
CA MET A 12 7.64 -1.72 4.28
C MET A 12 7.71 -0.41 3.48
N THR A 13 8.49 0.54 3.99
CA THR A 13 8.70 1.86 3.38
C THR A 13 10.09 1.96 2.77
N ASN A 14 10.37 3.09 2.10
CA ASN A 14 11.73 3.45 1.74
C ASN A 14 12.63 3.48 3.00
N PRO A 15 13.93 3.15 2.88
CA PRO A 15 14.80 2.88 4.03
C PRO A 15 15.42 4.11 4.70
N HIS A 16 15.17 5.30 4.16
CA HIS A 16 15.76 6.58 4.62
C HIS A 16 17.31 6.56 4.71
N PHE A 17 17.97 5.97 3.72
CA PHE A 17 19.42 6.05 3.60
C PHE A 17 19.92 7.50 3.50
N THR A 18 20.95 7.82 4.28
CA THR A 18 21.49 9.19 4.41
C THR A 18 22.87 9.35 3.79
N ARG A 19 23.50 8.28 3.31
CA ARG A 19 24.82 8.32 2.68
C ARG A 19 24.83 7.53 1.38
N ILE A 20 25.60 8.00 0.41
CA ILE A 20 25.79 7.28 -0.86
C ILE A 20 26.33 5.85 -0.66
N THR A 21 27.11 5.64 0.41
CA THR A 21 27.66 4.32 0.77
C THR A 21 26.63 3.34 1.31
N ASP A 22 25.39 3.77 1.59
CA ASP A 22 24.30 2.88 1.99
C ASP A 22 23.62 2.26 0.76
N TYR A 23 23.76 2.89 -0.42
CA TYR A 23 23.23 2.40 -1.69
C TYR A 23 24.18 1.37 -2.35
N ARG A 24 23.62 0.52 -3.21
CA ARG A 24 24.33 -0.52 -3.97
C ARG A 24 24.05 -0.47 -5.47
N ASP A 25 22.97 0.18 -5.89
CA ASP A 25 22.59 0.30 -7.28
C ASP A 25 23.63 1.10 -8.07
N VAL A 26 24.16 0.49 -9.13
CA VAL A 26 25.15 1.11 -10.01
C VAL A 26 24.65 2.42 -10.61
N GLU A 27 23.36 2.47 -10.96
CA GLU A 27 22.75 3.68 -11.51
C GLU A 27 22.72 4.83 -10.48
N SER A 28 22.35 4.53 -9.24
CA SER A 28 22.38 5.51 -8.13
C SER A 28 23.80 6.06 -7.90
N HIS A 29 24.82 5.19 -7.89
CA HIS A 29 26.23 5.61 -7.75
C HIS A 29 26.70 6.46 -8.94
N ASN A 30 26.38 6.05 -10.17
CA ASN A 30 26.75 6.78 -11.38
C ASN A 30 26.06 8.14 -11.44
N MET A 31 24.76 8.20 -11.14
CA MET A 31 23.99 9.45 -11.08
C MET A 31 24.59 10.41 -10.06
N PHE A 32 24.88 9.90 -8.85
CA PHE A 32 25.44 10.71 -7.77
C PHE A 32 26.81 11.27 -8.16
N ALA A 33 27.70 10.44 -8.69
CA ALA A 33 29.04 10.86 -9.11
C ALA A 33 28.98 11.90 -10.24
N ALA A 34 28.16 11.68 -11.27
CA ALA A 34 28.04 12.57 -12.42
C ALA A 34 27.47 13.94 -12.03
N LEU A 35 26.38 13.98 -11.28
CA LEU A 35 25.74 15.24 -10.90
C LEU A 35 26.54 16.02 -9.86
N ARG A 36 27.21 15.32 -8.93
CA ARG A 36 28.13 15.96 -7.99
C ARG A 36 29.32 16.58 -8.71
N ALA A 37 29.88 15.90 -9.70
CA ALA A 37 30.96 16.46 -10.54
C ALA A 37 30.50 17.70 -11.33
N ALA A 38 29.20 17.77 -11.65
CA ALA A 38 28.58 18.95 -12.25
C ALA A 38 28.23 20.07 -11.24
N GLY A 39 28.65 19.95 -9.97
CA GLY A 39 28.48 20.98 -8.95
C GLY A 39 27.14 20.95 -8.21
N ARG A 40 26.34 19.89 -8.37
CA ARG A 40 25.09 19.72 -7.62
C ARG A 40 25.36 19.41 -6.16
N ASP A 41 24.49 19.92 -5.28
CA ASP A 41 24.59 19.73 -3.85
C ASP A 41 24.36 18.26 -3.45
N PRO A 42 25.23 17.64 -2.63
CA PRO A 42 25.08 16.25 -2.21
C PRO A 42 23.77 15.92 -1.51
N ASP A 43 23.20 16.83 -0.71
CA ASP A 43 21.99 16.56 0.06
C ASP A 43 20.77 16.54 -0.88
N GLU A 44 20.73 17.42 -1.90
CA GLU A 44 19.74 17.34 -2.98
C GLU A 44 19.81 15.99 -3.70
N LEU A 45 21.01 15.50 -4.01
CA LEU A 45 21.19 14.24 -4.72
C LEU A 45 20.74 13.05 -3.85
N LEU A 46 21.02 13.08 -2.55
CA LEU A 46 20.54 12.06 -1.61
C LEU A 46 19.01 12.08 -1.49
N ALA A 47 18.38 13.25 -1.49
CA ALA A 47 16.91 13.35 -1.51
C ALA A 47 16.30 12.77 -2.80
N ILE A 48 16.96 12.95 -3.94
CA ILE A 48 16.56 12.29 -5.20
C ILE A 48 16.67 10.77 -5.05
N LEU A 49 17.80 10.25 -4.55
CA LEU A 49 17.99 8.81 -4.37
C LEU A 49 16.99 8.23 -3.36
N ALA A 50 16.70 8.92 -2.26
CA ALA A 50 15.71 8.51 -1.26
C ALA A 50 14.30 8.36 -1.86
N SER A 51 13.99 9.09 -2.94
CA SER A 51 12.69 9.00 -3.62
C SER A 51 12.69 8.12 -4.88
N LYS A 52 13.84 7.90 -5.53
CA LYS A 52 13.91 7.27 -6.87
C LYS A 52 14.77 6.01 -6.96
N SER A 53 15.67 5.78 -6.01
CA SER A 53 16.59 4.63 -6.09
C SER A 53 15.82 3.31 -6.06
N ARG A 54 16.21 2.37 -6.93
CA ARG A 54 15.65 1.01 -6.94
C ARG A 54 16.03 0.23 -5.69
N ASP A 55 17.08 0.64 -4.99
CA ASP A 55 17.47 0.02 -3.72
C ASP A 55 16.43 0.22 -2.62
N ASN A 56 15.53 1.20 -2.75
CA ASN A 56 14.47 1.43 -1.78
C ASN A 56 13.56 0.21 -1.58
N SER A 57 13.45 -0.66 -2.59
CA SER A 57 12.69 -1.90 -2.51
C SER A 57 13.57 -3.15 -2.40
N ARG A 58 14.88 -3.02 -2.23
CA ARG A 58 15.83 -4.16 -2.20
C ARG A 58 16.43 -4.40 -0.82
N THR A 59 16.00 -3.63 0.18
CA THR A 59 16.45 -3.82 1.55
C THR A 59 16.04 -5.20 2.07
N PRO A 60 16.77 -5.74 3.07
CA PRO A 60 16.43 -7.01 3.67
C PRO A 60 14.97 -7.08 4.14
N MET A 61 14.31 -8.23 3.90
CA MET A 61 12.98 -8.48 4.44
C MET A 61 13.02 -8.42 5.97
N GLN A 62 12.02 -7.76 6.56
CA GLN A 62 11.98 -7.46 7.99
C GLN A 62 11.17 -8.54 8.73
N TRP A 63 11.82 -9.62 9.15
CA TRP A 63 11.17 -10.75 9.82
C TRP A 63 10.79 -10.44 11.27
N ASP A 64 11.70 -9.83 12.02
CA ASP A 64 11.52 -9.51 13.44
C ASP A 64 12.25 -8.21 13.84
N ASN A 65 12.23 -7.88 15.13
CA ASN A 65 12.91 -6.71 15.70
C ASN A 65 14.32 -7.03 16.23
N GLY A 66 14.86 -8.21 15.93
CA GLY A 66 16.19 -8.65 16.33
C GLY A 66 17.31 -8.10 15.43
N LYS A 67 18.52 -8.63 15.60
CA LYS A 67 19.67 -8.25 14.77
C LYS A 67 19.34 -8.48 13.29
N ASN A 68 19.63 -7.49 12.45
CA ASN A 68 19.38 -7.52 11.01
C ASN A 68 17.92 -7.85 10.62
N ALA A 69 16.96 -7.48 11.47
CA ALA A 69 15.55 -7.81 11.31
C ALA A 69 15.27 -9.32 11.12
N GLY A 70 16.13 -10.19 11.63
CA GLY A 70 16.04 -11.65 11.45
C GLY A 70 16.45 -12.14 10.06
N PHE A 71 16.92 -11.27 9.16
CA PHE A 71 17.30 -11.64 7.78
C PHE A 71 18.58 -12.47 7.70
N THR A 72 19.59 -12.12 8.51
CA THR A 72 20.89 -12.80 8.50
C THR A 72 21.61 -12.66 9.83
N GLN A 73 22.44 -13.64 10.18
CA GLN A 73 23.34 -13.54 11.34
C GLN A 73 24.63 -12.75 11.04
N GLY A 74 25.00 -12.68 9.75
CA GLY A 74 26.17 -11.96 9.26
C GLY A 74 25.91 -10.48 8.98
N GLU A 75 26.66 -9.90 8.04
CA GLU A 75 26.43 -8.54 7.56
C GLU A 75 25.51 -8.58 6.33
N PRO A 76 24.38 -7.84 6.32
CA PRO A 76 23.54 -7.77 5.14
C PRO A 76 24.27 -7.03 4.01
N TRP A 77 24.06 -7.47 2.76
CA TRP A 77 24.73 -6.89 1.60
C TRP A 77 24.35 -5.42 1.35
N ILE A 78 23.17 -5.01 1.83
CA ILE A 78 22.65 -3.64 1.86
C ILE A 78 22.02 -3.37 3.24
N SER A 79 22.06 -2.12 3.69
CA SER A 79 21.53 -1.72 5.00
C SER A 79 20.02 -1.99 5.14
N LEU A 80 19.57 -2.13 6.39
CA LEU A 80 18.15 -2.27 6.74
C LEU A 80 17.40 -0.94 6.57
N CYS A 81 16.07 -0.97 6.51
CA CYS A 81 15.29 0.23 6.77
C CYS A 81 15.38 0.60 8.26
N ASP A 82 15.30 1.89 8.55
CA ASP A 82 15.36 2.44 9.92
C ASP A 82 14.20 1.99 10.82
N ASN A 83 13.05 1.65 10.24
CA ASN A 83 11.82 1.29 10.94
C ASN A 83 11.61 -0.21 11.19
N TYR A 84 12.62 -1.07 10.95
CA TYR A 84 12.43 -2.53 11.03
C TYR A 84 12.00 -3.03 12.42
N THR A 85 12.33 -2.29 13.49
CA THR A 85 11.91 -2.64 14.86
C THR A 85 10.41 -2.52 15.07
N GLU A 86 9.74 -1.68 14.27
CA GLU A 86 8.30 -1.42 14.32
C GLU A 86 7.56 -2.17 13.20
N VAL A 87 8.06 -2.05 11.96
CA VAL A 87 7.50 -2.70 10.78
C VAL A 87 8.22 -4.04 10.56
N ASN A 88 7.66 -5.14 11.02
CA ASN A 88 8.20 -6.47 10.77
C ASN A 88 7.11 -7.55 10.79
N VAL A 89 7.40 -8.71 10.21
CA VAL A 89 6.47 -9.84 10.13
C VAL A 89 6.00 -10.28 11.53
N ALA A 90 6.90 -10.37 12.51
CA ALA A 90 6.52 -10.76 13.86
C ALA A 90 5.53 -9.78 14.51
N ALA A 91 5.66 -8.47 14.28
CA ALA A 91 4.71 -7.46 14.71
C ALA A 91 3.39 -7.56 13.95
N ALA A 92 3.44 -7.67 12.62
CA ALA A 92 2.26 -7.77 11.77
C ALA A 92 1.39 -9.01 12.09
N LEU A 93 2.02 -10.14 12.44
CA LEU A 93 1.29 -11.36 12.81
C LEU A 93 0.60 -11.26 14.18
N ARG A 94 1.07 -10.39 15.08
CA ARG A 94 0.45 -10.17 16.40
C ARG A 94 -0.73 -9.21 16.37
N ASP A 95 -0.80 -8.34 15.36
CA ASP A 95 -1.89 -7.38 15.19
C ASP A 95 -2.90 -7.89 14.15
N GLU A 96 -4.10 -8.26 14.59
CA GLU A 96 -5.18 -8.76 13.74
C GLU A 96 -5.69 -7.72 12.71
N ASN A 97 -5.39 -6.45 12.93
CA ASN A 97 -5.72 -5.34 12.03
C ASN A 97 -4.57 -4.94 11.10
N SER A 98 -3.47 -5.71 11.09
CA SER A 98 -2.30 -5.40 10.29
C SER A 98 -2.55 -5.44 8.78
N VAL A 99 -1.64 -4.81 8.04
CA VAL A 99 -1.59 -4.87 6.57
C VAL A 99 -1.54 -6.33 6.10
N PHE A 100 -0.86 -7.21 6.84
CA PHE A 100 -0.70 -8.63 6.49
C PHE A 100 -2.05 -9.34 6.44
N TYR A 101 -2.88 -9.18 7.48
CA TYR A 101 -4.21 -9.79 7.47
C TYR A 101 -5.17 -9.10 6.50
N THR A 102 -4.93 -7.83 6.16
CA THR A 102 -5.65 -7.16 5.06
C THR A 102 -5.36 -7.83 3.71
N TYR A 103 -4.09 -8.11 3.40
CA TYR A 103 -3.72 -8.87 2.21
C TYR A 103 -4.32 -10.28 2.21
N GLN A 104 -4.28 -10.98 3.34
CA GLN A 104 -4.87 -12.31 3.47
C GLN A 104 -6.39 -12.28 3.18
N LYS A 105 -7.11 -11.30 3.74
CA LYS A 105 -8.55 -11.07 3.49
C LYS A 105 -8.78 -10.79 2.00
N LEU A 106 -8.00 -9.93 1.36
CA LEU A 106 -8.11 -9.62 -0.08
C LEU A 106 -7.92 -10.87 -0.96
N ILE A 107 -6.93 -11.72 -0.65
CA ILE A 107 -6.69 -12.97 -1.37
C ILE A 107 -7.88 -13.92 -1.20
N ALA A 108 -8.40 -14.08 0.02
CA ALA A 108 -9.57 -14.92 0.30
C ALA A 108 -10.82 -14.41 -0.42
N LEU A 109 -11.06 -13.10 -0.41
CA LEU A 109 -12.16 -12.47 -1.13
C LEU A 109 -12.06 -12.73 -2.63
N ARG A 110 -10.88 -12.54 -3.24
CA ARG A 110 -10.71 -12.79 -4.68
C ARG A 110 -11.00 -14.26 -5.05
N LYS A 111 -10.72 -15.22 -4.17
CA LYS A 111 -11.03 -16.64 -4.39
C LYS A 111 -12.52 -16.99 -4.22
N THR A 112 -13.25 -16.23 -3.41
CA THR A 112 -14.63 -16.54 -3.01
C THR A 112 -15.69 -15.67 -3.68
N GLN A 113 -15.33 -14.50 -4.22
CA GLN A 113 -16.24 -13.57 -4.87
C GLN A 113 -15.95 -13.50 -6.38
N PRO A 114 -16.74 -14.18 -7.25
CA PRO A 114 -16.53 -14.17 -8.69
C PRO A 114 -16.54 -12.78 -9.32
N VAL A 115 -17.32 -11.83 -8.76
CA VAL A 115 -17.32 -10.42 -9.18
C VAL A 115 -15.92 -9.77 -9.10
N LEU A 116 -15.03 -10.25 -8.21
CA LEU A 116 -13.63 -9.78 -8.12
C LEU A 116 -12.73 -10.34 -9.24
N ILE A 117 -13.17 -11.35 -9.97
CA ILE A 117 -12.41 -11.95 -11.08
C ILE A 117 -13.00 -11.50 -12.41
N TRP A 118 -14.31 -11.70 -12.58
CA TRP A 118 -14.99 -11.64 -13.86
C TRP A 118 -15.84 -10.39 -14.07
N GLY A 119 -16.10 -9.62 -13.02
CA GLY A 119 -16.90 -8.41 -13.14
C GLY A 119 -16.27 -7.38 -14.06
N ASP A 120 -17.09 -6.52 -14.64
CA ASP A 120 -16.61 -5.35 -15.35
C ASP A 120 -15.87 -4.38 -14.41
N TYR A 121 -15.42 -3.26 -14.98
CA TYR A 121 -14.92 -2.12 -14.23
C TYR A 121 -15.63 -0.88 -14.75
N GLN A 122 -16.20 -0.11 -13.84
CA GLN A 122 -16.76 1.20 -14.11
C GLN A 122 -16.24 2.20 -13.09
N ASP A 123 -15.51 3.20 -13.56
CA ASP A 123 -15.16 4.36 -12.75
C ASP A 123 -16.40 5.22 -12.48
N LEU A 124 -16.59 5.58 -11.22
CA LEU A 124 -17.74 6.36 -10.76
C LEU A 124 -17.37 7.80 -10.39
N LEU A 125 -16.08 8.09 -10.21
CA LEU A 125 -15.58 9.43 -9.86
C LEU A 125 -14.27 9.75 -10.61
N PRO A 126 -14.26 9.73 -11.95
CA PRO A 126 -13.03 9.91 -12.74
C PRO A 126 -12.39 11.30 -12.57
N ASP A 127 -13.17 12.31 -12.20
CA ASP A 127 -12.71 13.69 -12.01
C ASP A 127 -12.26 13.99 -10.56
N SER A 128 -12.41 13.03 -9.63
CA SER A 128 -12.00 13.25 -8.25
C SER A 128 -10.48 13.14 -8.10
N PRO A 129 -9.81 14.15 -7.51
CA PRO A 129 -8.36 14.10 -7.31
C PRO A 129 -7.96 13.22 -6.12
N SER A 130 -8.89 12.88 -5.25
CA SER A 130 -8.63 12.29 -3.93
C SER A 130 -9.48 11.06 -3.62
N VAL A 131 -10.62 10.86 -4.27
CA VAL A 131 -11.52 9.73 -4.00
C VAL A 131 -11.57 8.83 -5.21
N TRP A 132 -11.06 7.60 -5.05
CA TRP A 132 -11.21 6.56 -6.05
C TRP A 132 -12.46 5.74 -5.75
N CYS A 133 -13.47 5.84 -6.62
CA CYS A 133 -14.71 5.10 -6.48
C CYS A 133 -15.02 4.35 -7.76
N TYR A 134 -15.25 3.05 -7.67
CA TYR A 134 -15.58 2.23 -8.83
C TYR A 134 -16.58 1.13 -8.49
N ARG A 135 -17.24 0.65 -9.54
CA ARG A 135 -18.17 -0.48 -9.49
C ARG A 135 -17.68 -1.63 -10.34
N ARG A 136 -18.03 -2.84 -9.93
CA ARG A 136 -17.90 -4.06 -10.72
C ARG A 136 -19.20 -4.84 -10.71
N GLN A 137 -19.59 -5.40 -11.85
CA GLN A 137 -20.82 -6.17 -11.99
C GLN A 137 -20.55 -7.51 -12.68
N TRP A 138 -21.11 -8.59 -12.13
CA TRP A 138 -21.02 -9.93 -12.70
C TRP A 138 -22.24 -10.78 -12.31
N GLN A 139 -22.99 -11.27 -13.29
CA GLN A 139 -24.10 -12.23 -13.09
C GLN A 139 -25.06 -11.85 -11.94
N GLY A 140 -25.51 -10.59 -11.91
CA GLY A 140 -26.42 -10.07 -10.88
C GLY A 140 -25.74 -9.59 -9.59
N GLN A 141 -24.47 -9.96 -9.34
CA GLN A 141 -23.68 -9.41 -8.26
C GLN A 141 -23.11 -8.04 -8.62
N ALA A 142 -23.02 -7.14 -7.64
CA ALA A 142 -22.33 -5.87 -7.78
C ALA A 142 -21.40 -5.61 -6.60
N LEU A 143 -20.19 -5.14 -6.88
CA LEU A 143 -19.24 -4.64 -5.89
C LEU A 143 -19.12 -3.13 -6.06
N LEU A 144 -19.22 -2.39 -4.97
CA LEU A 144 -18.90 -0.97 -4.90
C LEU A 144 -17.65 -0.81 -4.03
N VAL A 145 -16.65 -0.11 -4.55
CA VAL A 145 -15.43 0.22 -3.82
C VAL A 145 -15.31 1.74 -3.76
N VAL A 146 -14.99 2.26 -2.58
CA VAL A 146 -14.56 3.64 -2.39
C VAL A 146 -13.27 3.65 -1.57
N ALA A 147 -12.31 4.47 -1.98
CA ALA A 147 -11.08 4.69 -1.27
C ALA A 147 -10.71 6.17 -1.31
N ASN A 148 -10.48 6.77 -0.15
CA ASN A 148 -9.81 8.05 -0.03
C ASN A 148 -8.30 7.84 -0.22
N LEU A 149 -7.72 8.45 -1.24
CA LEU A 149 -6.29 8.37 -1.56
C LEU A 149 -5.52 9.59 -1.03
N SER A 150 -6.09 10.31 -0.06
CA SER A 150 -5.48 11.48 0.58
C SER A 150 -5.36 11.32 2.09
N ASN A 151 -4.51 12.14 2.69
CA ASN A 151 -4.35 12.26 4.14
C ASN A 151 -5.37 13.22 4.80
N GLN A 152 -6.41 13.64 4.07
CA GLN A 152 -7.44 14.56 4.55
C GLN A 152 -8.81 13.89 4.49
N CYS A 153 -9.74 14.32 5.34
CA CYS A 153 -11.13 13.86 5.25
C CYS A 153 -11.76 14.30 3.92
N GLN A 154 -12.55 13.43 3.28
CA GLN A 154 -13.24 13.71 2.03
C GLN A 154 -14.74 13.45 2.19
N GLU A 155 -15.58 14.39 1.77
CA GLU A 155 -17.00 14.14 1.65
C GLU A 155 -17.27 13.24 0.45
N TRP A 156 -18.09 12.21 0.65
CA TRP A 156 -18.47 11.28 -0.40
C TRP A 156 -19.97 11.00 -0.37
N HIS A 157 -20.56 11.04 -1.56
CA HIS A 157 -21.94 10.68 -1.79
C HIS A 157 -21.98 9.47 -2.74
N PRO A 158 -22.62 8.36 -2.35
CA PRO A 158 -22.72 7.20 -3.24
C PRO A 158 -23.57 7.55 -4.47
N PRO A 159 -23.28 6.96 -5.65
CA PRO A 159 -24.18 7.08 -6.79
C PRO A 159 -25.54 6.47 -6.45
N HIS A 160 -26.58 6.78 -7.23
CA HIS A 160 -27.89 6.16 -7.04
C HIS A 160 -27.80 4.63 -7.13
N ILE A 161 -27.88 3.97 -5.99
CA ILE A 161 -27.79 2.52 -5.81
C ILE A 161 -29.12 1.98 -5.31
N LYS A 162 -29.52 0.82 -5.84
CA LYS A 162 -30.75 0.10 -5.45
C LYS A 162 -30.39 -1.25 -4.83
N GLY A 163 -31.29 -1.79 -4.02
CA GLY A 163 -31.18 -3.11 -3.41
C GLY A 163 -30.36 -3.12 -2.12
N GLN A 164 -30.15 -4.33 -1.59
CA GLN A 164 -29.48 -4.52 -0.30
C GLN A 164 -27.99 -4.81 -0.51
N TRP A 165 -27.15 -3.97 0.09
CA TRP A 165 -25.71 -4.12 0.13
C TRP A 165 -25.25 -4.63 1.50
N GLN A 166 -24.01 -5.09 1.57
CA GLN A 166 -23.37 -5.46 2.81
C GLN A 166 -21.90 -5.07 2.75
N ALA A 167 -21.35 -4.54 3.84
CA ALA A 167 -19.92 -4.28 3.95
C ALA A 167 -19.15 -5.62 3.81
N LEU A 168 -18.15 -5.62 2.93
CA LEU A 168 -17.32 -6.77 2.60
C LEU A 168 -15.90 -6.62 3.14
N LEU A 169 -15.33 -5.41 3.06
CA LEU A 169 -14.00 -5.07 3.55
C LEU A 169 -13.96 -3.59 3.93
N HIS A 170 -13.26 -3.27 5.02
CA HIS A 170 -13.01 -1.90 5.46
C HIS A 170 -11.72 -1.87 6.30
N ASN A 171 -11.01 -0.74 6.33
CA ASN A 171 -9.75 -0.58 7.05
C ASN A 171 -9.85 0.28 8.33
N TYR A 172 -11.06 0.67 8.71
CA TYR A 172 -11.35 1.35 9.97
C TYR A 172 -12.42 0.59 10.78
N GLY A 173 -12.46 0.75 12.11
CA GLY A 173 -13.31 -0.06 13.00
C GLY A 173 -14.83 0.15 12.87
N GLU A 174 -15.26 1.29 12.31
CA GLU A 174 -16.68 1.62 12.11
C GLU A 174 -16.96 1.78 10.61
N VAL A 175 -18.00 1.10 10.11
CA VAL A 175 -18.42 1.18 8.71
C VAL A 175 -19.94 1.12 8.62
N ALA A 176 -20.52 1.89 7.70
CA ALA A 176 -21.93 1.75 7.38
C ALA A 176 -22.17 0.40 6.68
N SER A 177 -23.20 -0.34 7.09
CA SER A 177 -23.55 -1.62 6.48
C SER A 177 -24.00 -1.48 5.01
N GLN A 178 -24.50 -0.30 4.65
CA GLN A 178 -24.92 0.10 3.31
C GLN A 178 -24.13 1.33 2.86
N PRO A 179 -23.89 1.51 1.55
CA PRO A 179 -23.31 2.76 1.07
C PRO A 179 -24.32 3.91 1.28
N ALA A 180 -23.86 4.96 1.96
CA ALA A 180 -24.62 6.16 2.29
C ALA A 180 -23.67 7.37 2.22
N ALA A 181 -24.23 8.58 2.15
CA ALA A 181 -23.43 9.79 2.24
C ALA A 181 -22.64 9.82 3.56
N MET A 182 -21.34 10.08 3.47
CA MET A 182 -20.43 10.04 4.63
C MET A 182 -19.17 10.87 4.40
N THR A 183 -18.44 11.11 5.49
CA THR A 183 -17.09 11.66 5.45
C THR A 183 -16.09 10.51 5.53
N LEU A 184 -15.35 10.27 4.45
CA LEU A 184 -14.23 9.33 4.41
C LEU A 184 -13.06 9.91 5.20
N ARG A 185 -12.54 9.15 6.15
CA ARG A 185 -11.31 9.48 6.90
C ARG A 185 -10.07 9.39 6.00
N PRO A 186 -8.93 9.97 6.42
CA PRO A 186 -7.65 9.81 5.71
C PRO A 186 -7.38 8.35 5.35
N PHE A 187 -7.11 8.06 4.07
CA PHE A 187 -6.83 6.70 3.59
C PHE A 187 -7.93 5.65 3.85
N GLU A 188 -9.15 6.04 4.17
CA GLU A 188 -10.26 5.11 4.38
C GLU A 188 -10.69 4.43 3.08
N ALA A 189 -10.80 3.11 3.12
CA ALA A 189 -11.28 2.28 2.01
C ALA A 189 -12.39 1.35 2.49
N ILE A 190 -13.50 1.33 1.76
CA ILE A 190 -14.68 0.52 2.07
C ILE A 190 -15.20 -0.17 0.82
N TRP A 191 -15.53 -1.45 0.95
CA TRP A 191 -16.06 -2.30 -0.11
C TRP A 191 -17.44 -2.79 0.32
N TRP A 192 -18.45 -2.61 -0.52
CA TRP A 192 -19.77 -3.19 -0.33
C TRP A 192 -20.11 -4.15 -1.46
N LEU A 193 -20.79 -5.24 -1.11
CA LEU A 193 -21.26 -6.25 -2.04
C LEU A 193 -22.78 -6.31 -2.04
N GLN A 194 -23.36 -6.35 -3.23
CA GLN A 194 -24.74 -6.71 -3.51
C GLN A 194 -24.76 -8.07 -4.20
N ARG A 195 -25.64 -8.96 -3.74
CA ARG A 195 -25.83 -10.30 -4.30
C ARG A 195 -27.15 -10.41 -5.04
#